data_AF-A0A1D3D970-F1
#
_entry.id   AF-A0A1D3D970-F1
#
_cell.length_a   1.000
_cell.length_b   1.000
_cell.length_c   1.000
_cell.angle_alpha   90.00
_cell.angle_beta   90.00
_cell.angle_gamma   90.00
#
_symmetry.space_group_name_H-M   'P 1'
#
loop_
_entity.id
_entity.type
_entity.pdbx_description
1 polymer ?
#
loop_
_entity_poly.entity_id
_entity_poly.type
_entity_poly.pdbx_seq_one_letter_code
_entity_poly.pdbx_strand_id
1 'polypeptide(L)'
;MAVEQAKKKRPNKGAKEPVRLYVRGIVLGYKRSKVNQTPSRSLLQLENVKTRKDTAFYLGKKVAYVYKAKTEKQGTRKNLPPKSFGGRVRVFLYPSNI
;
A
#
# COMPACT_ATOMS: atom_id res chain seq x y z
N MET A 1 10.01 53.99 11.98
CA MET A 1 10.83 52.79 12.21
C MET A 1 9.95 51.56 12.07
N ALA A 2 9.91 50.95 10.88
CA ALA A 2 9.24 49.68 10.66
C ALA A 2 10.25 48.77 9.96
N VAL A 3 10.71 47.74 10.66
CA VAL A 3 11.66 46.76 10.15
C VAL A 3 10.85 45.76 9.32
N GLU A 4 10.94 45.86 8.00
CA GLU A 4 10.37 44.90 7.08
C GLU A 4 11.13 43.56 7.21
N GLN A 5 10.47 42.54 7.77
CA GLN A 5 11.07 41.23 7.92
C GLN A 5 11.04 40.46 6.60
N ALA A 6 12.22 40.23 6.03
CA ALA A 6 12.41 39.43 4.83
C ALA A 6 11.94 37.97 5.03
N LYS A 7 11.02 37.51 4.17
CA LYS A 7 10.60 36.09 4.10
C LYS A 7 11.78 35.21 3.66
N LYS A 8 12.39 34.50 4.61
CA LYS A 8 13.46 33.52 4.37
C LYS A 8 12.93 32.34 3.53
N LYS A 9 13.26 32.29 2.22
CA LYS A 9 13.01 31.12 1.36
C LYS A 9 13.78 29.93 1.94
N ARG A 10 13.07 28.87 2.34
CA ARG A 10 13.69 27.62 2.78
C ARG A 10 14.45 27.01 1.60
N PRO A 11 15.68 26.51 1.78
CA PRO A 11 16.41 25.87 0.69
C PRO A 11 15.62 24.65 0.19
N ASN A 12 15.42 24.56 -1.13
CA ASN A 12 14.94 23.35 -1.76
C ASN A 12 16.03 22.29 -1.55
N LYS A 13 15.90 21.48 -0.49
CA LYS A 13 16.62 20.21 -0.39
C LYS A 13 16.26 19.44 -1.66
N GLY A 14 17.21 19.31 -2.58
CA GLY A 14 17.06 18.48 -3.78
C GLY A 14 16.46 17.15 -3.33
N ALA A 15 15.28 16.83 -3.87
CA ALA A 15 14.48 15.73 -3.36
C ALA A 15 15.30 14.44 -3.50
N LYS A 16 15.84 13.94 -2.38
CA LYS A 16 16.49 12.63 -2.33
C LYS A 16 15.48 11.63 -2.87
N GLU A 17 15.86 10.84 -3.87
CA GLU A 17 14.93 9.96 -4.55
C GLU A 17 14.16 9.11 -3.53
N PRO A 18 12.83 9.04 -3.61
CA PRO A 18 12.04 8.27 -2.65
C PRO A 18 12.35 6.78 -2.83
N VAL A 19 13.18 6.23 -1.94
CA VAL A 19 13.49 4.80 -1.91
C VAL A 19 12.23 4.03 -1.52
N ARG A 20 11.86 3.06 -2.35
CA ARG A 20 10.60 2.32 -2.22
C ARG A 20 10.81 0.97 -1.54
N LEU A 21 10.43 0.88 -0.26
CA LEU A 21 10.55 -0.33 0.57
C LEU A 21 9.31 -1.25 0.53
N TYR A 22 8.70 -1.42 -0.66
CA TYR A 22 7.55 -2.30 -0.85
C TYR A 22 7.46 -2.79 -2.29
N VAL A 23 6.91 -3.98 -2.50
CA VAL A 23 6.59 -4.56 -3.83
C VAL A 23 5.19 -4.14 -4.26
N ARG A 24 4.98 -3.94 -5.57
CA ARG A 24 3.65 -3.53 -6.08
C ARG A 24 2.78 -4.77 -6.11
N GLY A 25 1.55 -4.63 -5.65
CA GLY A 25 0.52 -5.63 -5.87
C GLY A 25 -0.73 -5.01 -6.47
N ILE A 26 -1.58 -5.88 -7.02
CA ILE A 26 -2.92 -5.56 -7.50
C ILE A 26 -3.91 -6.39 -6.68
N VAL A 27 -5.01 -5.78 -6.23
CA VAL A 27 -6.12 -6.53 -5.64
C VAL A 27 -6.90 -7.19 -6.75
N LEU A 28 -6.95 -8.52 -6.77
CA LEU A 28 -7.78 -9.24 -7.73
C LEU A 28 -9.24 -9.27 -7.29
N GLY A 29 -9.48 -9.61 -6.02
CA GLY A 29 -10.81 -9.88 -5.53
C GLY A 29 -10.79 -10.42 -4.11
N TYR A 30 -11.87 -11.05 -3.71
CA TYR A 30 -11.89 -11.88 -2.50
C TYR A 30 -11.75 -13.36 -2.86
N LYS A 31 -11.38 -14.18 -1.87
CA LYS A 31 -11.51 -15.64 -1.97
C LYS A 31 -12.97 -15.96 -2.30
N ARG A 32 -13.19 -16.75 -3.34
CA ARG A 32 -14.53 -17.08 -3.84
C ARG A 32 -14.60 -18.50 -4.39
N SER A 33 -15.79 -19.07 -4.32
CA SER A 33 -16.23 -20.21 -5.13
C SER A 33 -16.90 -19.68 -6.41
N LYS A 34 -17.50 -20.58 -7.21
CA LYS A 34 -18.27 -20.21 -8.41
C LYS A 34 -19.40 -19.23 -8.06
N VAL A 35 -20.10 -19.47 -6.96
CA VAL A 35 -21.30 -18.71 -6.55
C VAL A 35 -21.04 -17.83 -5.32
N ASN A 36 -20.31 -18.33 -4.32
CA ASN A 36 -20.13 -17.65 -3.03
C ASN A 36 -18.81 -16.88 -2.92
N GLN A 37 -18.79 -15.78 -2.18
CA GLN A 37 -17.60 -14.95 -1.96
C GLN A 37 -17.33 -14.77 -0.46
N THR A 38 -16.06 -14.74 -0.06
CA THR A 38 -15.60 -14.61 1.35
C THR A 38 -14.80 -13.31 1.52
N PRO A 39 -15.45 -12.18 1.89
CA PRO A 39 -14.81 -10.86 1.94
C PRO A 39 -13.71 -10.68 2.98
N SER A 40 -13.60 -11.59 3.95
CA SER A 40 -12.55 -11.56 4.98
C SER A 40 -11.15 -11.88 4.42
N ARG A 41 -11.06 -12.53 3.25
CA ARG A 41 -9.79 -12.89 2.63
C ARG A 41 -9.68 -12.30 1.22
N SER A 42 -8.77 -11.35 1.04
CA SER A 42 -8.48 -10.74 -0.27
C SER A 42 -7.39 -11.51 -1.02
N LEU A 43 -7.53 -11.59 -2.34
CA LEU A 43 -6.54 -12.15 -3.26
C LEU A 43 -5.70 -11.02 -3.84
N LEU A 44 -4.38 -11.17 -3.78
CA LEU A 44 -3.41 -10.19 -4.25
C LEU A 44 -2.52 -10.83 -5.30
N GLN A 45 -2.29 -10.11 -6.39
CA GLN A 45 -1.29 -10.45 -7.38
C GLN A 45 -0.08 -9.54 -7.17
N LEU A 46 1.08 -10.11 -6.89
CA LEU A 46 2.32 -9.35 -6.74
C LEU A 46 3.01 -9.21 -8.10
N GLU A 47 3.68 -8.08 -8.29
CA GLU A 47 4.51 -7.85 -9.46
C GLU A 47 5.65 -8.88 -9.53
N ASN A 48 5.83 -9.48 -10.70
CA ASN A 48 6.88 -10.47 -11.00
C ASN A 48 6.86 -11.78 -10.18
N VAL A 49 5.79 -12.07 -9.45
CA VAL A 49 5.65 -13.35 -8.71
C VAL A 49 4.71 -14.26 -9.48
N LYS A 50 5.27 -15.27 -10.16
CA LYS A 50 4.51 -16.24 -10.96
C LYS A 50 4.45 -17.62 -10.33
N THR A 51 5.49 -18.02 -9.59
CA THR A 51 5.59 -19.36 -9.02
C THR A 51 5.24 -19.38 -7.53
N ARG A 52 4.84 -20.55 -7.02
CA ARG A 52 4.59 -20.74 -5.58
C ARG A 52 5.87 -20.62 -4.75
N LYS A 53 7.03 -21.01 -5.29
CA LYS A 53 8.32 -20.90 -4.60
C LYS A 53 8.62 -19.43 -4.26
N ASP A 54 8.39 -18.53 -5.22
CA ASP A 54 8.59 -17.10 -5.03
C ASP A 54 7.57 -16.48 -4.06
N THR A 55 6.34 -17.01 -4.01
CA THR A 55 5.32 -16.51 -3.06
C THR A 55 5.67 -16.76 -1.61
N ALA A 56 6.43 -17.82 -1.30
CA ALA A 56 6.77 -18.21 0.07
C ALA A 56 7.49 -17.08 0.82
N PHE A 57 8.33 -16.32 0.12
CA PHE A 57 9.04 -15.16 0.65
C PHE A 57 8.10 -14.06 1.19
N TYR A 58 6.93 -13.89 0.57
CA TYR A 58 5.99 -12.82 0.89
C TYR A 58 4.96 -13.23 1.96
N LEU A 59 5.01 -14.47 2.45
CA LEU A 59 4.17 -14.91 3.55
C LEU A 59 4.55 -14.15 4.83
N GLY A 60 3.54 -13.73 5.59
CA GLY A 60 3.74 -12.95 6.83
C GLY A 60 4.14 -11.47 6.62
N LYS A 61 4.39 -11.05 5.38
CA LYS A 61 4.69 -9.64 5.06
C LYS A 61 3.48 -8.74 5.25
N LYS A 62 3.71 -7.52 5.73
CA LYS A 62 2.63 -6.55 5.96
C LYS A 62 2.14 -5.95 4.63
N VAL A 63 0.83 -5.77 4.53
CA VAL A 63 0.16 -5.29 3.33
C VAL A 63 -0.69 -4.06 3.65
N ALA A 64 -0.67 -3.06 2.78
CA ALA A 64 -1.54 -1.89 2.89
C ALA A 64 -2.19 -1.51 1.56
N TYR A 65 -3.52 -1.31 1.61
CA TYR A 65 -4.27 -0.60 0.59
C TYR A 65 -4.38 0.86 0.99
N VAL A 66 -3.63 1.73 0.30
CA VAL A 66 -3.60 3.17 0.57
C VAL A 66 -4.51 3.87 -0.42
N TYR A 67 -5.48 4.63 0.09
CA TYR A 67 -6.45 5.39 -0.72
C TYR A 67 -6.63 6.79 -0.14
N LYS A 68 -7.13 7.70 -0.96
CA LYS A 68 -7.48 9.07 -0.53
C LYS A 68 -8.94 9.12 -0.11
N ALA A 69 -9.23 9.80 0.99
CA ALA A 69 -10.58 10.03 1.51
C ALA A 69 -10.80 11.53 1.76
N LYS A 70 -12.07 11.97 1.79
CA LYS A 70 -12.44 13.37 2.05
C LYS A 70 -12.29 13.77 3.52
N THR A 71 -12.40 12.81 4.43
CA THR A 71 -12.39 13.03 5.88
C THR A 71 -11.45 12.03 6.53
N GLU A 72 -10.67 12.48 7.51
CA GLU A 72 -9.83 11.62 8.33
C GLU A 72 -10.71 10.87 9.34
N LYS A 73 -10.67 9.54 9.28
CA LYS A 73 -11.32 8.67 10.26
C LYS A 73 -10.27 7.77 10.89
N GLN A 74 -10.17 7.77 12.21
CA GLN A 74 -9.31 6.83 12.94
C GLN A 74 -9.92 5.42 12.92
N GLY A 75 -9.09 4.38 12.87
CA GLY A 75 -9.56 2.98 12.90
C GLY A 75 -10.01 2.39 11.56
N THR A 76 -9.27 2.62 10.48
CA THR A 76 -9.60 2.13 9.12
C THR A 76 -9.14 0.70 8.80
N ARG A 77 -8.76 -0.10 9.80
CA ARG A 77 -8.43 -1.52 9.62
C ARG A 77 -9.71 -2.35 9.47
N LYS A 78 -10.28 -2.30 8.27
CA LYS A 78 -11.46 -3.09 7.87
C LYS A 78 -11.10 -3.98 6.68
N ASN A 79 -12.02 -4.89 6.32
CA ASN A 79 -11.92 -5.63 5.07
C ASN A 79 -11.81 -4.66 3.89
N LEU A 80 -11.03 -5.03 2.89
CA LEU A 80 -10.88 -4.23 1.67
C LEU A 80 -12.26 -3.99 1.07
N PRO A 81 -12.62 -2.77 0.65
CA PRO A 81 -13.89 -2.53 -0.04
C PRO A 81 -13.83 -3.11 -1.47
N PRO A 82 -14.96 -3.50 -2.09
CA PRO A 82 -14.96 -4.03 -3.47
C PRO A 82 -14.39 -3.04 -4.50
N LYS A 83 -14.49 -1.73 -4.22
CA LYS A 83 -13.86 -0.65 -4.99
C LYS A 83 -12.34 -0.77 -5.10
N SER A 84 -11.71 -1.54 -4.23
CA SER A 84 -10.25 -1.77 -4.26
C SER A 84 -9.80 -2.74 -5.35
N PHE A 85 -10.71 -3.48 -6.00
CA PHE A 85 -10.36 -4.42 -7.08
C PHE A 85 -9.73 -3.70 -8.27
N GLY A 86 -8.66 -4.27 -8.83
CA GLY A 86 -7.79 -3.61 -9.81
C GLY A 86 -6.91 -2.49 -9.23
N GLY A 87 -7.13 -2.11 -7.96
CA GLY A 87 -6.37 -1.10 -7.24
C GLY A 87 -4.99 -1.59 -6.84
N ARG A 88 -4.06 -0.64 -6.69
CA ARG A 88 -2.69 -0.91 -6.27
C ARG A 88 -2.61 -1.11 -4.76
N VAL A 89 -1.82 -2.10 -4.37
CA VAL A 89 -1.51 -2.45 -2.98
C VAL A 89 -0.01 -2.38 -2.77
N ARG A 90 0.37 -2.03 -1.54
CA ARG A 90 1.76 -2.01 -1.09
C ARG A 90 2.00 -3.24 -0.24
N VAL A 91 2.85 -4.15 -0.71
CA VAL A 91 3.33 -5.30 0.09
C VAL A 91 4.72 -4.97 0.58
N PHE A 92 4.84 -4.68 1.86
CA PHE A 92 6.08 -4.26 2.46
C PHE A 92 7.03 -5.43 2.64
N LEU A 93 8.34 -5.17 2.56
CA LEU A 93 9.35 -6.22 2.74
C LEU A 93 9.56 -6.64 4.20
N TYR A 94 8.84 -6.00 5.14
CA TYR A 94 8.86 -6.29 6.57
C TYR A 94 7.55 -6.96 7.05
N PRO A 95 7.57 -7.70 8.17
CA PRO A 95 8.72 -8.10 8.99
C PRO A 95 9.73 -8.96 8.20
N SER A 96 11.02 -8.70 8.41
CA SER A 96 12.09 -9.39 7.68
C SER A 96 12.37 -10.74 8.33
N ASN A 97 12.31 -11.79 7.53
CA ASN A 97 12.67 -13.17 7.91
C ASN A 97 13.76 -13.72 6.96
N ILE A 98 14.45 -12.80 6.26
CA ILE A 98 15.68 -13.11 5.50
C ILE A 98 16.82 -13.20 6.50
#